data_AF-A0A1D3LA49-F1
#
_entry.id   AF-A0A1D3LA49-F1
#
_cell.length_a   1.000
_cell.length_b   1.000
_cell.length_c   1.000
_cell.angle_alpha   90.00
_cell.angle_beta   90.00
_cell.angle_gamma   90.00
#
_symmetry.space_group_name_H-M   'P 1'
#
loop_
_entity.id
_entity.type
_entity.pdbx_description
1 polymer ?
#
loop_
_entity_poly.entity_id
_entity_poly.type
_entity_poly.pdbx_seq_one_letter_code
_entity_poly.pdbx_strand_id
1 'polypeptide(L)'
;FYIQIALSLLSIFVYANKETLATELASEKNTTPQLNHCYPTPEEVYKKNEHRLCVNSGEAMHADQVTNEAVKYLEHYATSKDGYKLFSESPDKSLSQYKKKLDDDTDILKINLNIYASNRYDEIVNKYWD
;
A
#
# COMPACT_ATOMS: atom_id res chain seq x y z
N PHE A 1 -13.73 19.40 4.20
CA PHE A 1 -12.58 18.47 4.16
C PHE A 1 -13.00 17.02 4.43
N TYR A 2 -13.66 16.70 5.54
CA TYR A 2 -14.11 15.33 5.88
C TYR A 2 -15.06 14.68 4.86
N ILE A 3 -16.02 15.45 4.33
CA ILE A 3 -17.02 14.95 3.36
C ILE A 3 -16.35 14.51 2.05
N GLN A 4 -15.28 15.18 1.62
CA GLN A 4 -14.58 14.87 0.37
C GLN A 4 -13.78 13.57 0.48
N ILE A 5 -13.13 13.35 1.64
CA ILE A 5 -12.40 12.10 1.94
C ILE A 5 -13.38 10.93 2.07
N ALA A 6 -14.52 11.13 2.75
CA ALA A 6 -15.55 10.10 2.89
C ALA A 6 -16.15 9.66 1.54
N LEU A 7 -16.40 10.61 0.64
CA LEU A 7 -16.92 10.31 -0.71
C LEU A 7 -15.89 9.55 -1.57
N SER A 8 -14.60 9.89 -1.47
CA SER A 8 -13.52 9.18 -2.17
C SER A 8 -13.37 7.74 -1.70
N LEU A 9 -13.48 7.46 -0.39
CA LEU A 9 -13.44 6.10 0.14
C LEU A 9 -14.65 5.28 -0.32
N LEU A 10 -15.84 5.89 -0.41
CA LEU A 10 -17.06 5.20 -0.83
C LEU A 10 -17.02 4.76 -2.31
N SER A 11 -16.40 5.54 -3.20
CA SER A 11 -16.27 5.18 -4.61
C SER A 11 -15.43 3.92 -4.85
N ILE A 12 -14.44 3.66 -4.00
CA ILE A 12 -13.56 2.48 -4.09
C ILE A 12 -14.36 1.20 -3.79
N PHE A 13 -15.24 1.23 -2.77
CA PHE A 13 -16.09 0.08 -2.41
C PHE A 13 -17.14 -0.25 -3.47
N VAL A 14 -17.69 0.76 -4.15
CA VAL A 14 -18.67 0.55 -5.24
C VAL A 14 -18.02 -0.04 -6.48
N TYR A 15 -16.75 0.28 -6.75
CA TYR A 15 -15.99 -0.31 -7.87
C TYR A 15 -15.64 -1.78 -7.63
N ALA A 16 -15.27 -2.14 -6.40
CA ALA A 16 -14.95 -3.53 -6.03
C ALA A 16 -16.17 -4.49 -6.03
N ASN A 17 -17.40 -3.97 -6.07
CA ASN A 17 -18.62 -4.77 -5.99
C ASN A 17 -19.31 -5.01 -7.35
N LYS A 18 -18.60 -4.81 -8.47
CA LYS A 18 -19.16 -4.99 -9.83
C LYS A 18 -18.71 -6.25 -10.57
N GLU A 19 -18.03 -7.19 -9.92
CA GLU A 19 -17.45 -8.33 -10.63
C GLU A 19 -17.85 -9.68 -10.03
N THR A 20 -19.15 -9.98 -10.03
CA THR A 20 -19.60 -11.38 -9.97
C THR A 20 -20.96 -11.52 -10.64
N LEU A 21 -21.03 -11.88 -11.92
CA LEU A 21 -22.07 -12.78 -12.44
C LEU A 21 -21.61 -13.47 -13.74
N ALA A 22 -21.73 -14.80 -13.70
CA ALA A 22 -21.80 -15.77 -14.80
C ALA A 22 -20.51 -16.09 -15.57
N THR A 23 -20.00 -17.33 -15.41
CA THR A 23 -20.12 -18.40 -16.42
C THR A 23 -19.37 -19.66 -15.97
N GLU A 24 -20.17 -20.69 -15.66
CA GLU A 24 -20.06 -22.12 -15.95
C GLU A 24 -18.73 -22.90 -15.78
N LEU A 25 -18.87 -24.04 -15.08
CA LEU A 25 -17.90 -25.12 -14.91
C LEU A 25 -17.52 -25.78 -16.24
N ALA A 26 -16.25 -25.69 -16.64
CA ALA A 26 -15.65 -26.65 -17.55
C ALA A 26 -14.23 -27.02 -17.08
N SER A 27 -14.04 -28.32 -16.88
CA SER A 27 -12.79 -28.96 -16.49
C SER A 27 -11.75 -28.84 -17.59
N GLU A 28 -10.62 -28.17 -17.34
CA GLU A 28 -9.47 -28.22 -18.23
C GLU A 28 -8.13 -28.28 -17.47
N LYS A 29 -7.48 -29.45 -17.61
CA LYS A 29 -6.04 -29.72 -17.71
C LYS A 29 -5.10 -28.87 -16.83
N ASN A 30 -4.32 -29.57 -15.99
CA ASN A 30 -3.13 -29.07 -15.30
C ASN A 30 -2.16 -28.37 -16.27
N THR A 31 -2.39 -27.08 -16.47
CA THR A 31 -1.46 -26.16 -17.09
C THR A 31 -0.86 -25.38 -15.94
N THR A 32 0.46 -25.37 -15.83
CA THR A 32 1.21 -24.49 -14.94
C THR A 32 0.53 -23.11 -14.96
N PRO A 33 0.16 -22.52 -13.82
CA PRO A 33 -0.53 -21.23 -13.86
C PRO A 33 0.41 -20.26 -14.57
N GLN A 34 0.03 -19.78 -15.75
CA GLN A 34 0.59 -18.52 -16.21
C GLN A 34 0.27 -17.54 -15.09
N LEU A 35 1.32 -17.07 -14.41
CA LEU A 35 1.24 -15.88 -13.60
C LEU A 35 0.86 -14.78 -14.59
N ASN A 36 -0.45 -14.58 -14.77
CA ASN A 36 -0.97 -13.37 -15.36
C ASN A 36 -0.35 -12.25 -14.52
N HIS A 37 0.62 -11.54 -15.10
CA HIS A 37 1.20 -10.37 -14.49
C HIS A 37 0.05 -9.37 -14.37
N CYS A 38 -0.66 -9.40 -13.23
CA CYS A 38 -1.84 -8.58 -13.01
C CYS A 38 -1.45 -7.14 -12.62
N TYR A 39 -0.15 -6.87 -12.59
CA TYR A 39 0.42 -5.61 -12.14
C TYR A 39 1.41 -5.05 -13.16
N PRO A 40 1.35 -3.73 -13.39
CA PRO A 40 2.25 -3.08 -14.31
C PRO A 40 3.69 -3.16 -13.78
N THR A 41 4.64 -3.44 -14.65
CA THR A 41 6.06 -3.38 -14.27
C THR A 41 6.47 -1.93 -13.95
N PRO A 42 7.57 -1.71 -13.20
CA PRO A 42 8.09 -0.36 -12.98
C PRO A 42 8.27 0.44 -14.27
N GLU A 43 8.70 -0.20 -15.38
CA GLU A 43 8.81 0.45 -16.69
C GLU A 43 7.45 0.87 -17.27
N GLU A 44 6.41 0.04 -17.11
CA GLU A 44 5.05 0.36 -17.55
C GLU A 44 4.46 1.52 -16.73
N VAL A 45 4.67 1.52 -15.41
CA VAL A 45 4.28 2.63 -14.53
C VAL A 45 5.03 3.91 -14.92
N TYR A 46 6.33 3.83 -15.17
CA TYR A 46 7.14 4.98 -15.59
C TYR A 46 6.63 5.58 -16.91
N LYS A 47 6.47 4.76 -17.95
CA LYS A 47 5.95 5.22 -19.26
C LYS A 47 4.57 5.85 -19.14
N LYS A 48 3.67 5.26 -18.32
CA LYS A 48 2.34 5.82 -18.07
C LYS A 48 2.41 7.21 -17.41
N ASN A 49 3.40 7.44 -16.55
CA ASN A 49 3.55 8.67 -15.77
C ASN A 49 4.55 9.68 -16.35
N GLU A 50 5.15 9.42 -17.52
CA GLU A 50 6.18 10.28 -18.13
C GLU A 50 5.72 11.74 -18.28
N HIS A 51 4.45 11.95 -18.61
CA HIS A 51 3.83 13.28 -18.71
C HIS A 51 3.76 14.06 -17.39
N ARG A 52 3.99 13.42 -16.24
CA ARG A 52 3.99 14.01 -14.89
C ARG A 52 5.39 14.29 -14.37
N LEU A 53 6.44 14.00 -15.16
CA LEU A 53 7.82 14.24 -14.75
C LEU A 53 8.07 15.73 -14.52
N CYS A 54 8.73 16.04 -13.42
CA CYS A 54 9.15 17.40 -13.11
C CYS A 54 10.27 17.82 -14.07
N VAL A 55 10.00 18.81 -14.92
CA VAL A 55 10.99 19.35 -15.87
C VAL A 55 11.97 20.30 -15.17
N ASN A 56 11.57 20.89 -14.05
CA ASN A 56 12.42 21.78 -13.27
C ASN A 56 13.40 20.96 -12.42
N SER A 57 14.70 21.08 -12.71
CA SER A 57 15.76 20.36 -12.01
C SER A 57 15.91 20.77 -10.54
N GLY A 58 15.62 22.03 -10.20
CA GLY A 58 15.66 22.52 -8.81
C GLY A 58 14.54 21.90 -7.97
N GLU A 59 13.32 21.85 -8.51
CA GLU A 59 12.17 21.20 -7.85
C GLU A 59 12.40 19.69 -7.73
N ALA A 60 12.93 19.05 -8.77
CA ALA A 60 13.25 17.62 -8.75
C ALA A 60 14.30 17.28 -7.68
N MET A 61 15.36 18.08 -7.57
CA MET A 61 16.38 17.90 -6.53
C MET A 61 15.81 18.10 -5.12
N HIS A 62 14.93 19.09 -4.94
CA HIS A 62 14.29 19.30 -3.65
C HIS A 62 13.34 18.14 -3.27
N ALA A 63 12.56 17.65 -4.23
CA ALA A 63 11.69 16.50 -4.04
C ALA A 63 12.49 15.23 -3.67
N ASP A 64 13.63 15.01 -4.33
CA ASP A 64 14.54 13.91 -4.00
C ASP A 64 15.07 14.03 -2.57
N GLN A 65 15.53 15.21 -2.16
CA GLN A 65 16.01 15.46 -0.79
C GLN A 65 14.92 15.18 0.26
N VAL A 66 13.71 15.72 0.06
CA VAL A 66 12.59 15.52 0.98
C VAL A 66 12.18 14.05 1.05
N THR A 67 12.14 13.36 -0.10
CA THR A 67 11.83 11.93 -0.16
C THR A 67 12.87 11.09 0.57
N ASN A 68 14.16 11.38 0.37
CA ASN A 68 15.24 10.67 1.05
C ASN A 68 15.18 10.86 2.58
N GLU A 69 14.86 12.06 3.07
CA GLU A 69 14.63 12.29 4.50
C GLU A 69 13.39 11.54 5.01
N ALA A 70 12.28 11.57 4.27
CA ALA A 70 11.07 10.83 4.63
C ALA A 70 11.33 9.32 4.75
N VAL A 71 12.08 8.73 3.82
CA VAL A 71 12.47 7.31 3.84
C VAL A 71 13.26 6.97 5.11
N LYS A 72 14.24 7.79 5.48
CA LYS A 72 15.02 7.59 6.72
C LYS A 72 14.13 7.58 7.97
N TYR A 73 13.18 8.50 8.05
CA TYR A 73 12.24 8.54 9.17
C TYR A 73 11.30 7.33 9.17
N LEU A 74 10.78 6.92 8.01
CA LEU A 74 9.95 5.71 7.90
C LEU A 74 10.72 4.47 8.35
N GLU A 75 11.97 4.30 7.93
CA GLU A 75 12.82 3.18 8.35
C GLU A 75 13.07 3.21 9.87
N HIS A 76 13.42 4.37 10.41
CA HIS A 76 13.61 4.56 11.85
C HIS A 76 12.36 4.17 12.64
N TYR A 77 11.18 4.68 12.24
CA TYR A 77 9.94 4.40 12.94
C TYR A 77 9.47 2.96 12.76
N ALA A 78 9.69 2.34 11.60
CA ALA A 78 9.36 0.94 11.35
C ALA A 78 10.19 -0.01 12.23
N THR A 79 11.50 0.23 12.35
CA THR A 79 12.43 -0.65 13.08
C THR A 79 12.45 -0.38 14.60
N SER A 80 12.21 0.85 15.02
CA SER A 80 12.22 1.22 16.44
C SER A 80 11.06 0.60 17.22
N LYS A 81 11.35 0.03 18.39
CA LYS A 81 10.34 -0.42 19.37
C LYS A 81 10.10 0.61 20.47
N ASP A 82 10.91 1.66 20.51
CA ASP A 82 10.93 2.61 21.61
C ASP A 82 9.72 3.56 21.61
N GLY A 83 9.10 3.73 22.77
CA GLY A 83 7.94 4.60 22.99
C GLY A 83 6.60 4.08 22.44
N TYR A 84 6.59 2.94 21.74
CA TYR A 84 5.37 2.32 21.22
C TYR A 84 4.66 1.50 22.30
N LYS A 85 3.36 1.73 22.48
CA LYS A 85 2.48 0.94 23.33
C LYS A 85 1.51 0.14 22.48
N LEU A 86 1.23 -1.09 22.86
CA LEU A 86 0.20 -1.89 22.20
C LEU A 86 -1.15 -1.20 22.35
N PHE A 87 -1.81 -0.96 21.23
CA PHE A 87 -3.11 -0.29 21.16
C PHE A 87 -4.24 -1.29 20.89
N SER A 88 -4.01 -2.24 19.98
CA SER A 88 -4.98 -3.29 19.64
C SER A 88 -4.24 -4.50 19.08
N GLU A 89 -4.72 -5.70 19.41
CA GLU A 89 -4.22 -6.95 18.87
C GLU A 89 -5.40 -7.83 18.46
N SER A 90 -5.31 -8.46 17.30
CA SER A 90 -6.29 -9.43 16.83
C SER A 90 -5.54 -10.68 16.40
N PRO A 91 -5.35 -11.65 17.32
CA PRO A 91 -4.59 -12.87 17.05
C PRO A 91 -5.12 -13.62 15.83
N ASP A 92 -6.44 -13.69 15.69
CA ASP A 92 -7.13 -14.37 14.58
C ASP A 92 -6.85 -13.73 13.20
N LYS A 93 -6.41 -12.48 13.17
CA LYS A 93 -6.13 -11.70 11.96
C LYS A 93 -4.64 -11.49 11.72
N SER A 94 -3.78 -12.06 12.59
CA SER A 94 -2.33 -11.82 12.60
C SER A 94 -1.96 -10.34 12.47
N LEU A 95 -2.72 -9.49 13.15
CA LEU A 95 -2.62 -8.04 13.08
C LEU A 95 -2.42 -7.47 14.48
N SER A 96 -1.39 -6.63 14.63
CA SER A 96 -1.14 -5.87 15.85
C SER A 96 -0.90 -4.40 15.53
N GLN A 97 -1.45 -3.53 16.38
CA GLN A 97 -1.39 -2.09 16.24
C GLN A 97 -0.74 -1.49 17.47
N TYR A 98 0.20 -0.58 17.25
CA TYR A 98 0.93 0.10 18.29
C TYR A 98 0.83 1.61 18.09
N LYS A 99 0.81 2.33 19.20
CA LYS A 99 0.69 3.78 19.22
C LYS A 99 1.84 4.38 20.02
N LYS A 100 2.51 5.38 19.44
CA LYS A 100 3.53 6.20 20.10
C LYS A 100 3.10 7.66 20.03
N LYS A 101 3.10 8.36 21.17
CA LYS A 101 2.96 9.82 21.17
C LYS A 101 4.26 10.44 20.69
N LEU A 102 4.20 11.30 19.68
CA LEU A 102 5.32 12.11 19.24
C LEU A 102 5.31 13.44 20.02
N ASP A 103 4.15 14.06 20.12
CA ASP A 103 3.87 15.27 20.90
C ASP A 103 2.42 15.24 21.42
N ASP A 104 1.91 16.38 21.90
CA ASP A 104 0.56 16.47 22.48
C ASP A 104 -0.56 16.28 21.44
N ASP A 105 -0.29 16.59 20.17
CA ASP A 105 -1.27 16.59 19.08
C ASP A 105 -1.01 15.49 18.03
N THR A 106 0.15 14.84 18.08
CA THR A 106 0.61 13.91 17.06
C THR A 106 0.94 12.54 17.64
N ASP A 107 0.30 11.53 17.06
CA ASP A 107 0.53 10.13 17.35
C ASP A 107 1.06 9.39 16.11
N ILE A 108 2.00 8.48 16.34
CA ILE A 108 2.49 7.54 15.33
C ILE A 108 1.80 6.20 15.54
N LEU A 109 1.06 5.77 14.51
CA LEU A 109 0.44 4.45 14.46
C LEU A 109 1.36 3.49 13.68
N LYS A 110 1.67 2.35 14.29
CA LYS A 110 2.38 1.25 13.65
C LYS A 110 1.45 0.05 13.55
N ILE A 111 1.28 -0.47 12.34
CA ILE A 111 0.46 -1.65 12.08
C ILE A 111 1.38 -2.75 11.56
N ASN A 112 1.44 -3.85 12.30
CA ASN A 112 2.12 -5.06 11.88
C ASN A 112 1.06 -6.03 11.38
N LEU A 113 1.21 -6.50 10.14
CA LEU A 113 0.32 -7.46 9.51
C LEU A 113 1.16 -8.61 8.97
N ASN A 114 0.90 -9.83 9.45
CA ASN A 114 1.53 -11.02 8.87
C ASN A 114 0.65 -11.54 7.73
N ILE A 115 1.23 -11.64 6.53
CA ILE A 115 0.55 -12.18 5.35
C ILE A 115 1.24 -13.49 4.95
N TYR A 116 0.49 -14.59 4.95
CA TYR A 116 0.99 -15.93 4.65
C TYR A 116 0.86 -16.30 3.17
N ALA A 117 1.18 -15.37 2.28
CA ALA A 117 1.14 -15.58 0.82
C ALA A 117 2.55 -15.42 0.24
N SER A 118 3.32 -16.52 0.23
CA SER A 118 4.77 -16.53 -0.05
C SER A 118 5.19 -16.05 -1.44
N ASN A 119 4.27 -15.94 -2.40
CA ASN A 119 4.54 -15.51 -3.78
C ASN A 119 3.75 -14.25 -4.20
N ARG A 120 3.17 -13.51 -3.26
CA ARG A 120 2.29 -12.35 -3.54
C ARG A 120 2.85 -11.01 -3.07
N TYR A 121 4.15 -10.91 -2.85
CA TYR A 121 4.75 -9.67 -2.36
C TYR A 121 4.41 -8.47 -3.25
N ASP A 122 4.67 -8.58 -4.56
CA ASP A 122 4.40 -7.50 -5.51
C ASP A 122 2.90 -7.19 -5.61
N GLU A 123 2.04 -8.22 -5.57
CA GLU A 123 0.59 -8.09 -5.54
C GLU A 123 0.12 -7.25 -4.33
N ILE A 124 0.69 -7.52 -3.16
CA ILE A 124 0.37 -6.81 -1.92
C ILE A 124 0.89 -5.38 -1.97
N VAL A 125 2.14 -5.17 -2.39
CA VAL A 125 2.75 -3.83 -2.46
C VAL A 125 1.97 -2.95 -3.43
N ASN A 126 1.66 -3.46 -4.62
CA ASN A 126 0.93 -2.69 -5.64
C ASN A 126 -0.48 -2.31 -5.19
N LYS A 127 -1.16 -3.18 -4.42
CA LYS A 127 -2.47 -2.85 -3.84
C LYS A 127 -2.45 -1.62 -2.93
N TYR A 128 -1.32 -1.34 -2.27
CA TYR A 128 -1.17 -0.17 -1.40
C TYR A 128 -0.48 1.02 -2.08
N TRP A 129 0.00 0.84 -3.32
CA TRP A 129 0.73 1.87 -4.07
C TRP A 129 -0.19 2.76 -4.93
N ASP A 130 -1.25 2.18 -5.52
CA ASP A 130 -2.30 2.90 -6.26
C ASP A 130 -3.34 3.57 -5.33
#